data_AF-A0A8J3N796-F1
#
_entry.id   AF-A0A8J3N796-F1
#
_cell.length_a   1.000
_cell.length_b   1.000
_cell.length_c   1.000
_cell.angle_alpha   90.00
_cell.angle_beta   90.00
_cell.angle_gamma   90.00
#
_symmetry.space_group_name_H-M   'P 1'
#
loop_
_entity.id
_entity.type
_entity.pdbx_description
1 polymer ?
#
loop_
_entity_poly.entity_id
_entity_poly.type
_entity_poly.pdbx_seq_one_letter_code
_entity_poly.pdbx_strand_id
1 'polypeptide(L)'
;MNPRKPTKEEKNELIHFLVENDYGGYEEDKETAEGIVENAAIAVFDDYATGSPGYVGKVMVVVYDGGTEQTETYSWNTLDRTKSRDVAIHEV
;
A
#
# COMPACT_ATOMS: atom_id res chain seq x y z
N MET A 1 10.58 -10.69 12.40
CA MET A 1 9.69 -9.64 11.88
C MET A 1 8.30 -10.24 11.76
N ASN A 2 7.31 -9.71 12.49
CA ASN A 2 5.95 -10.24 12.47
C ASN A 2 5.02 -9.23 11.80
N PRO A 3 4.21 -9.64 10.82
CA PRO A 3 3.22 -8.74 10.23
C PRO A 3 2.16 -8.38 11.25
N ARG A 4 1.62 -7.17 11.12
CA ARG A 4 0.44 -6.71 11.87
C ARG A 4 -0.65 -6.20 10.94
N LYS A 5 -1.84 -6.00 11.49
CA LYS A 5 -2.91 -5.26 10.82
C LYS A 5 -2.50 -3.78 10.65
N PRO A 6 -2.97 -3.10 9.60
CA PRO A 6 -2.75 -1.66 9.46
C PRO A 6 -3.47 -0.88 10.55
N THR A 7 -2.95 0.30 10.89
CA THR A 7 -3.70 1.27 11.70
C THR A 7 -4.73 2.02 10.86
N LYS A 8 -5.60 2.79 11.50
CA LYS A 8 -6.57 3.65 10.81
C LYS A 8 -5.87 4.71 9.95
N GLU A 9 -4.79 5.28 10.48
CA GLU A 9 -3.98 6.28 9.81
C GLU A 9 -3.34 5.70 8.54
N GLU A 10 -2.78 4.49 8.63
CA GLU A 10 -2.14 3.81 7.49
C GLU A 10 -3.14 3.45 6.38
N LYS A 11 -4.38 3.09 6.75
CA LYS A 11 -5.48 2.92 5.79
C LYS A 11 -5.85 4.24 5.12
N ASN A 12 -5.98 5.31 5.90
CA ASN A 12 -6.27 6.65 5.35
C ASN A 12 -5.18 7.13 4.40
N GLU A 13 -3.90 6.87 4.71
CA GLU A 13 -2.77 7.16 3.81
C GLU A 13 -2.86 6.36 2.51
N LEU A 14 -3.29 5.10 2.56
CA LEU A 14 -3.53 4.30 1.35
C LEU A 14 -4.70 4.86 0.52
N ILE A 15 -5.83 5.18 1.16
CA ILE A 15 -6.99 5.78 0.50
C ILE A 15 -6.60 7.07 -0.22
N HIS A 16 -5.87 7.95 0.47
CA HIS A 16 -5.39 9.21 -0.11
C HIS A 16 -4.50 8.96 -1.32
N PHE A 17 -3.54 8.03 -1.20
CA PHE A 17 -2.66 7.68 -2.30
C PHE A 17 -3.43 7.18 -3.53
N LEU A 18 -4.40 6.27 -3.34
CA LEU A 18 -5.22 5.73 -4.42
C LEU A 18 -6.06 6.82 -5.10
N VAL A 19 -6.69 7.69 -4.33
CA VAL A 19 -7.47 8.82 -4.87
C VAL A 19 -6.58 9.72 -5.73
N GLU A 20 -5.41 10.10 -5.23
CA GLU A 20 -4.49 10.99 -5.96
C GLU A 20 -3.88 10.35 -7.21
N ASN A 21 -3.51 9.07 -7.16
CA ASN A 21 -2.68 8.45 -8.20
C ASN A 21 -3.48 7.59 -9.19
N ASP A 22 -4.57 6.96 -8.75
CA ASP A 22 -5.30 5.98 -9.56
C ASP A 22 -6.69 6.48 -9.98
N TYR A 23 -7.30 7.38 -9.19
CA TYR A 23 -8.64 7.91 -9.47
C TYR A 23 -8.68 9.38 -9.91
N GLY A 24 -7.53 10.05 -10.03
CA GLY A 24 -7.45 11.41 -10.57
C GLY A 24 -7.84 12.52 -9.60
N GLY A 25 -7.99 12.20 -8.31
CA GLY A 25 -8.07 13.18 -7.23
C GLY A 25 -9.46 13.75 -6.93
N TYR A 26 -10.55 13.16 -7.46
CA TYR A 26 -11.89 13.66 -7.18
C TYR A 26 -12.44 13.14 -5.85
N GLU A 27 -13.22 13.97 -5.16
CA GLU A 27 -13.79 13.65 -3.84
C GLU A 27 -14.79 12.47 -3.91
N GLU A 28 -15.46 12.29 -5.05
CA GLU A 28 -16.37 11.18 -5.32
C GLU A 28 -15.66 9.81 -5.38
N ASP A 29 -14.36 9.78 -5.70
CA ASP A 29 -13.58 8.54 -5.74
C ASP A 29 -13.14 8.07 -4.35
N LYS A 30 -13.24 8.94 -3.35
CA LYS A 30 -12.86 8.60 -1.98
C LYS A 30 -13.72 7.49 -1.40
N GLU A 31 -15.02 7.51 -1.63
CA GLU A 31 -15.93 6.46 -1.14
C GLU A 31 -15.59 5.09 -1.77
N THR A 32 -15.27 5.09 -3.07
CA THR A 32 -14.80 3.90 -3.78
C THR A 32 -13.48 3.38 -3.20
N ALA A 33 -12.50 4.26 -3.00
CA ALA A 33 -11.21 3.90 -2.43
C ALA A 33 -11.34 3.39 -0.98
N GLU A 34 -12.20 4.00 -0.16
CA GLU A 34 -12.53 3.53 1.18
C GLU A 34 -13.11 2.12 1.16
N GLY A 35 -14.08 1.86 0.28
CA GLY A 35 -14.68 0.54 0.12
C GLY A 35 -13.66 -0.54 -0.27
N ILE A 36 -12.78 -0.23 -1.22
CA ILE A 36 -11.72 -1.16 -1.67
C ILE A 36 -10.74 -1.45 -0.52
N VAL A 37 -10.29 -0.42 0.20
CA VAL A 37 -9.31 -0.57 1.29
C VAL A 37 -9.89 -1.30 2.50
N GLU A 38 -11.18 -1.12 2.79
CA GLU A 38 -11.84 -1.84 3.89
C GLU A 38 -12.03 -3.33 3.59
N ASN A 39 -12.24 -3.70 2.32
CA ASN A 39 -12.38 -5.10 1.91
C ASN A 39 -11.04 -5.81 1.64
N ALA A 40 -9.94 -5.06 1.49
CA ALA A 40 -8.63 -5.62 1.23
C ALA A 40 -8.03 -6.38 2.43
N ALA A 41 -7.28 -7.44 2.14
CA ALA A 41 -6.42 -8.08 3.12
C ALA A 41 -5.07 -7.35 3.17
N ILE A 42 -4.76 -6.72 4.31
CA ILE A 42 -3.59 -5.87 4.47
C ILE A 42 -2.68 -6.38 5.58
N ALA A 43 -1.38 -6.47 5.29
CA ALA A 43 -0.32 -6.76 6.26
C ALA A 43 0.73 -5.64 6.25
N VAL A 44 1.12 -5.17 7.43
CA VAL A 44 2.17 -4.15 7.61
C VAL A 44 3.37 -4.74 8.33
N PHE A 45 4.55 -4.43 7.81
CA PHE A 45 5.86 -4.76 8.36
C PHE A 45 6.58 -3.45 8.70
N ASP A 46 6.83 -3.19 9.98
CA ASP A 46 7.41 -1.90 10.42
C ASP A 46 8.91 -1.77 10.11
N ASP A 47 9.66 -2.86 10.24
CA ASP A 47 11.11 -2.91 10.07
C ASP A 47 11.49 -3.95 8.99
N TYR A 48 10.87 -3.85 7.81
CA TYR A 48 11.22 -4.70 6.68
C TYR A 48 12.65 -4.44 6.24
N ALA A 49 13.45 -5.50 6.17
CA ALA A 49 14.83 -5.44 5.73
C ALA A 49 15.17 -6.72 4.97
N THR A 50 15.67 -6.57 3.76
CA THR A 50 16.18 -7.67 2.92
C THR A 50 17.57 -7.33 2.41
N GLY A 51 18.17 -8.22 1.60
CA GLY A 51 19.48 -7.99 1.01
C GLY A 51 19.58 -6.79 0.07
N SER A 52 18.46 -6.15 -0.29
CA SER A 52 18.43 -4.94 -1.11
C SER A 52 18.21 -3.68 -0.24
N PRO A 53 19.21 -2.77 -0.14
CA PRO A 53 19.14 -1.61 0.76
C PRO A 53 18.01 -0.62 0.46
N GLY A 54 17.51 -0.59 -0.79
CA GLY A 54 16.45 0.33 -1.20
C GLY A 54 15.09 0.06 -0.56
N TYR A 55 14.92 -1.12 0.04
CA TYR A 55 13.66 -1.56 0.65
C TYR A 55 13.78 -1.75 2.15
N VAL A 56 14.68 -1.03 2.82
CA VAL A 56 14.77 -1.05 4.29
C VAL A 56 13.78 -0.03 4.86
N GLY A 57 12.83 -0.48 5.67
CA GLY A 57 11.87 0.39 6.35
C GLY A 57 10.48 -0.22 6.49
N LYS A 58 9.45 0.63 6.54
CA LYS A 58 8.06 0.19 6.64
C LYS A 58 7.54 -0.25 5.27
N VAL A 59 6.91 -1.41 5.23
CA VAL A 59 6.24 -1.98 4.05
C VAL A 59 4.81 -2.39 4.37
N MET A 60 3.88 -2.09 3.46
CA MET A 60 2.49 -2.53 3.48
C MET A 60 2.22 -3.39 2.25
N VAL A 61 1.78 -4.62 2.46
CA VAL A 61 1.31 -5.51 1.40
C VAL A 61 -0.21 -5.53 1.43
N VAL A 62 -0.81 -5.31 0.27
CA VAL A 62 -2.25 -5.26 0.06
C VAL A 62 -2.62 -6.36 -0.92
N VAL A 63 -3.64 -7.14 -0.59
CA VAL A 63 -4.33 -8.05 -1.53
C VAL A 63 -5.76 -7.55 -1.65
N TYR A 64 -6.13 -7.06 -2.82
CA TYR A 64 -7.46 -6.51 -3.10
C TYR A 64 -8.51 -7.62 -3.25
N ASP A 65 -9.77 -7.25 -3.08
CA ASP A 65 -10.91 -8.19 -3.06
C ASP A 65 -11.27 -8.76 -4.44
N GLY A 66 -10.73 -8.19 -5.52
CA GLY A 66 -10.92 -8.68 -6.88
C GLY A 66 -10.21 -9.99 -7.21
N GLY A 67 -9.13 -10.35 -6.48
CA GLY A 67 -8.38 -11.58 -6.70
C GLY A 67 -7.01 -11.60 -6.02
N THR A 68 -6.47 -12.79 -5.76
CA THR A 68 -5.16 -12.94 -5.06
C THR A 68 -3.98 -12.38 -5.85
N GLU A 69 -4.12 -12.29 -7.17
CA GLU A 69 -3.18 -11.69 -8.11
C GLU A 69 -3.20 -10.16 -8.08
N GLN A 70 -4.27 -9.55 -7.57
CA GLN A 70 -4.38 -8.11 -7.38
C GLN A 70 -3.70 -7.74 -6.06
N THR A 71 -2.38 -7.88 -6.05
CA THR A 71 -1.55 -7.55 -4.90
C THR A 71 -0.60 -6.42 -5.22
N GLU A 72 -0.48 -5.49 -4.28
CA GLU A 72 0.42 -4.35 -4.39
C GLU A 72 1.23 -4.20 -3.10
N THR A 73 2.46 -3.72 -3.27
CA THR A 73 3.35 -3.41 -2.15
C THR A 73 3.61 -1.92 -2.11
N TYR A 74 3.50 -1.36 -0.91
CA TYR A 74 3.74 0.05 -0.64
C TYR A 74 4.87 0.18 0.36
N SER A 75 5.78 1.11 0.10
CA SER A 75 6.91 1.41 0.97
C SER A 75 6.89 2.89 1.39
N TRP A 76 7.33 3.17 2.61
CA TRP A 76 7.55 4.55 3.07
C TRP A 76 9.03 4.85 2.92
N ASN A 77 9.36 5.77 2.03
CA ASN A 77 10.75 6.15 1.83
C ASN A 77 11.20 7.05 3.00
N THR A 78 12.19 6.58 3.77
CA THR A 78 12.68 7.26 4.96
C THR A 78 13.36 8.59 4.66
N LEU A 79 13.77 8.83 3.40
CA LEU A 79 14.50 10.03 3.00
C LEU A 79 13.59 11.23 2.69
N ASP A 80 12.36 11.00 2.25
CA ASP A 80 11.43 12.07 1.83
C ASP A 80 10.04 11.96 2.47
N ARG A 81 9.78 10.93 3.30
CA ARG A 81 8.48 10.63 3.91
C ARG A 81 7.36 10.43 2.89
N THR A 82 7.70 10.12 1.63
CA THR A 82 6.71 9.82 0.61
C THR A 82 6.41 8.33 0.56
N LYS A 83 5.17 7.99 0.18
CA LYS A 83 4.74 6.63 -0.05
C LYS A 83 4.94 6.29 -1.52
N SER A 84 5.63 5.20 -1.80
CA SER A 84 5.82 4.67 -3.15
C SER A 84 5.04 3.37 -3.32
N ARG A 85 4.45 3.19 -4.50
CA ARG A 85 3.90 1.90 -4.93
C ARG A 85 4.99 1.13 -5.67
N ASP A 86 5.38 -0.01 -5.13
CA ASP A 86 6.31 -0.94 -5.75
C ASP A 86 5.52 -1.93 -6.62
N VAL A 87 5.55 -1.72 -7.94
CA VAL A 87 4.89 -2.60 -8.90
C VAL A 87 5.81 -3.79 -9.18
N ALA A 88 5.35 -5.00 -8.85
CA ALA A 88 6.04 -6.22 -9.24
C ALA A 88 5.94 -6.39 -10.77
N ILE A 89 7.03 -6.12 -11.49
CA ILE A 89 7.13 -6.36 -12.93
C ILE A 89 7.11 -7.88 -13.13
N HIS A 90 5.97 -8.44 -13.50
CA HIS A 90 5.91 -9.81 -14.02
C HIS A 90 6.24 -9.72 -15.50
N GLU A 91 7.51 -9.95 -15.85
CA GLU A 91 7.86 -10.25 -17.24
C GLU A 91 7.21 -11.59 -17.61
N VAL A 92 6.37 -11.56 -18.66
CA VAL A 92 5.73 -12.74 -19.27
C VAL A 92 6.66 -13.35 -20.31
#